data_AF-D7KFS3-F1
#
_entry.id   AF-D7KFS3-F1
#
_cell.length_a   1.000
_cell.length_b   1.000
_cell.length_c   1.000
_cell.angle_alpha   90.00
_cell.angle_beta   90.00
_cell.angle_gamma   90.00
#
_symmetry.space_group_name_H-M   'P 1'
#
loop_
_entity.id
_entity.type
_entity.pdbx_description
1 polymer ?
#
loop_
_entity_poly.entity_id
_entity_poly.type
_entity_poly.pdbx_seq_one_letter_code
_entity_poly.pdbx_strand_id
1 'polypeptide(L)'
;MAVVRRFLAAKKIIGGSVAELRKENSAILGFLAVYVSYASGLIYFPDFRISKDGFDKVICNPSTGQSAILPPDLTRTFRNFSGLLGFDPIGKQFKVLVFNDRTDDEFIYHILTLGTENVSWREIICPLTYGFRWEKICINGVLYYIASDPDEEDEKIGCFDVRLEKFKFLYVSPNLINYKLINYKGKLGLINLDYAYDGGFPLELRMRVLEDVEKQEWTTYVYTLMAENKAVMVNNNLSVVGATASGEIVLAKDNAYKPFYVFYFNPERNTLRSVEIQGVREEEEWFGDHRVYYFVDHVENLRFDVMKTTSAATSLGPPE
;
A
#
# COMPACT_ATOMS: atom_id res chain seq x y z
N MET A 1 0.90 3.11 20.35
CA MET A 1 1.00 4.49 20.87
C MET A 1 2.16 5.29 20.27
N ALA A 2 3.36 4.74 20.06
CA ALA A 2 4.46 5.45 19.37
C ALA A 2 4.26 5.62 17.84
N VAL A 3 3.49 4.71 17.21
CA VAL A 3 3.29 4.65 15.75
C VAL A 3 2.33 5.74 15.24
N VAL A 4 1.34 6.17 16.05
CA VAL A 4 0.37 7.21 15.65
C VAL A 4 0.97 8.62 15.72
N ARG A 5 1.86 8.90 16.69
CA ARG A 5 2.51 10.21 16.79
C ARG A 5 3.54 10.48 15.68
N ARG A 6 4.10 9.45 15.05
CA ARG A 6 5.01 9.60 13.91
C ARG A 6 4.30 9.67 12.55
N PHE A 7 3.05 9.24 12.43
CA PHE A 7 2.28 9.43 11.20
C PHE A 7 1.99 10.91 10.89
N LEU A 8 1.80 11.73 11.93
CA LEU A 8 1.79 13.20 11.79
C LEU A 8 3.16 13.77 11.35
N ALA A 9 4.26 13.02 11.47
CA ALA A 9 5.55 13.44 10.94
C ALA A 9 5.64 13.30 9.41
N ALA A 10 4.70 12.61 8.75
CA ALA A 10 4.56 12.70 7.29
C ALA A 10 4.15 14.12 6.85
N LYS A 11 3.56 14.91 7.75
CA LYS A 11 3.34 16.36 7.57
C LYS A 11 4.65 17.15 7.52
N LYS A 12 5.78 16.54 7.92
CA LYS A 12 7.15 17.11 7.88
C LYS A 12 7.99 16.58 6.72
N ILE A 13 7.44 15.71 5.84
CA ILE A 13 8.13 15.20 4.65
C ILE A 13 8.28 16.27 3.56
N ILE A 14 7.63 17.44 3.72
CA ILE A 14 7.89 18.63 2.90
C ILE A 14 8.48 19.70 3.82
N GLY A 15 9.79 19.91 3.70
CA GLY A 15 10.56 20.82 4.55
C GLY A 15 10.00 22.24 4.53
N GLY A 16 9.61 22.73 5.70
CA GLY A 16 9.25 24.11 5.94
C GLY A 16 9.03 24.34 7.42
N SER A 17 9.93 25.08 8.05
CA SER A 17 9.62 25.75 9.33
C SER A 17 8.35 26.57 9.17
N VAL A 18 7.44 26.47 10.14
CA VAL A 18 6.13 27.18 10.16
C VAL A 18 6.29 28.71 10.06
N ALA A 19 7.50 29.26 10.17
CA ALA A 19 7.75 30.70 10.13
C ALA A 19 8.25 31.25 8.78
N GLU A 20 8.67 30.44 7.80
CA GLU A 20 9.34 30.96 6.58
C GLU A 20 8.58 30.79 5.25
N LEU A 21 7.44 30.09 5.23
CA LEU A 21 6.63 29.90 4.02
C LEU A 21 5.81 31.12 3.55
N ARG A 22 6.11 32.33 4.04
CA ARG A 22 5.35 33.54 3.67
C ARG A 22 5.79 34.25 2.39
N LYS A 23 6.88 33.85 1.75
CA LYS A 23 7.31 34.44 0.49
C LYS A 23 8.07 33.43 -0.36
N GLU A 24 7.35 32.63 -1.15
CA GLU A 24 7.70 32.41 -2.56
C GLU A 24 6.61 31.61 -3.26
N ASN A 25 6.14 32.17 -4.38
CA ASN A 25 5.10 31.64 -5.23
C ASN A 25 5.56 30.36 -5.92
N SER A 26 5.12 29.20 -5.42
CA SER A 26 5.01 27.98 -6.21
C SER A 26 3.98 27.09 -5.53
N ALA A 27 2.77 27.08 -6.08
CA ALA A 27 1.71 26.18 -5.68
C ALA A 27 2.20 24.73 -5.82
N ILE A 28 2.58 24.11 -4.69
CA ILE A 28 2.58 22.66 -4.57
C ILE A 28 1.11 22.28 -4.61
N LEU A 29 0.59 22.01 -5.82
CA LEU A 29 -0.73 21.44 -6.03
C LEU A 29 -0.72 20.09 -5.31
N GLY A 30 -1.22 20.06 -4.07
CA GLY A 30 -1.60 18.80 -3.46
C GLY A 30 -2.66 18.17 -4.35
N PHE A 31 -2.49 16.90 -4.73
CA PHE A 31 -3.57 15.90 -4.93
C PHE A 31 -3.01 14.55 -5.46
N LEU A 32 -3.48 13.48 -4.79
CA LEU A 32 -3.79 12.13 -5.29
C LEU A 32 -2.66 11.22 -5.82
N ALA A 33 -1.86 10.65 -4.91
CA ALA A 33 -1.31 9.32 -5.17
C ALA A 33 -2.38 8.26 -4.87
N VAL A 34 -3.19 7.88 -5.86
CA VAL A 34 -4.42 7.09 -5.61
C VAL A 34 -4.12 5.66 -5.14
N TYR A 35 -2.93 5.11 -5.42
CA TYR A 35 -2.60 3.72 -5.10
C TYR A 35 -1.12 3.56 -4.73
N VAL A 36 -0.83 3.44 -3.44
CA VAL A 36 0.53 3.21 -2.94
C VAL A 36 0.80 1.72 -2.72
N SER A 37 2.06 1.33 -2.76
CA SER A 37 2.51 0.00 -2.35
C SER A 37 3.51 0.14 -1.21
N TYR A 38 3.41 -0.72 -0.19
CA TYR A 38 4.31 -0.71 0.95
C TYR A 38 4.95 -2.08 1.13
N ALA A 39 6.24 -2.08 1.37
CA ALA A 39 6.98 -3.26 1.79
C ALA A 39 8.16 -2.84 2.66
N SER A 40 8.34 -3.51 3.80
CA SER A 40 9.56 -3.44 4.63
C SER A 40 10.10 -2.02 4.87
N GLY A 41 9.21 -1.11 5.29
CA GLY A 41 9.58 0.26 5.63
C GLY A 41 9.70 1.24 4.47
N LEU A 42 9.49 0.82 3.22
CA LEU A 42 9.45 1.69 2.04
C LEU A 42 8.04 1.80 1.47
N ILE A 43 7.72 2.99 0.95
CA ILE A 43 6.47 3.28 0.24
C ILE A 43 6.81 3.61 -1.20
N TYR A 44 6.14 2.94 -2.12
CA TYR A 44 6.21 3.19 -3.55
C TYR A 44 4.94 3.91 -4.04
N PHE A 45 5.15 4.98 -4.78
CA PHE A 45 4.17 5.82 -5.44
C PHE A 45 4.32 5.63 -6.97
N PRO A 46 3.42 4.88 -7.61
CA PRO A 46 3.52 4.62 -9.05
C PRO A 46 3.23 5.84 -9.93
N ASP A 47 2.45 6.79 -9.40
CA ASP A 47 1.95 7.95 -10.12
C ASP A 47 2.06 9.20 -9.23
N PHE A 48 3.28 9.71 -9.06
CA PHE A 48 3.56 10.88 -8.21
C PHE A 48 3.87 12.10 -9.07
N ARG A 49 3.11 13.18 -8.92
CA ARG A 49 3.28 14.38 -9.75
C ARG A 49 4.31 15.32 -9.12
N ILE A 50 5.56 15.29 -9.62
CA ILE A 50 6.60 16.25 -9.21
C ILE A 50 6.62 17.47 -10.14
N SER A 51 6.50 17.24 -11.46
CA SER A 51 6.52 18.29 -12.47
C SER A 51 5.13 18.53 -13.09
N LYS A 52 5.01 19.64 -13.84
CA LYS A 52 3.77 19.94 -14.56
C LYS A 52 3.52 18.98 -15.72
N ASP A 53 4.58 18.35 -16.24
CA ASP A 53 4.62 17.69 -17.56
C ASP A 53 4.54 16.16 -17.49
N GLY A 54 4.42 15.58 -16.30
CA GLY A 54 4.32 14.13 -16.16
C GLY A 54 4.08 13.63 -14.75
N PHE A 55 4.04 12.30 -14.63
CA PHE A 55 4.01 11.60 -13.36
C PHE A 55 5.26 10.73 -13.25
N ASP A 56 5.85 10.78 -12.07
CA ASP A 56 7.08 10.11 -11.71
C ASP A 56 6.78 8.91 -10.82
N LYS A 57 7.60 7.87 -10.97
CA LYS A 57 7.60 6.71 -10.08
C LYS A 57 8.51 7.02 -8.91
N VAL A 58 7.97 7.16 -7.70
CA VAL A 58 8.74 7.61 -6.54
C VAL A 58 8.75 6.52 -5.48
N ILE A 59 9.91 6.25 -4.90
CA ILE A 59 10.02 5.47 -3.67
C ILE A 59 10.46 6.37 -2.53
N CYS A 60 9.88 6.13 -1.35
CA CYS A 60 10.05 6.95 -0.16
C CYS A 60 10.34 6.05 1.04
N ASN A 61 11.21 6.54 1.92
CA ASN A 61 11.37 6.02 3.26
C ASN A 61 10.72 7.00 4.25
N PRO A 62 9.51 6.71 4.77
CA PRO A 62 8.84 7.59 5.71
C PRO A 62 9.59 7.73 7.05
N SER A 63 10.49 6.80 7.39
CA SER A 63 11.27 6.86 8.64
C SER A 63 12.39 7.89 8.58
N THR A 64 13.01 8.05 7.40
CA THR A 64 14.14 8.97 7.19
C THR A 64 13.74 10.24 6.43
N GLY A 65 12.56 10.24 5.80
CA GLY A 65 12.10 11.32 4.92
C GLY A 65 12.79 11.35 3.56
N GLN A 66 13.65 10.37 3.26
CA GLN A 66 14.35 10.29 1.97
C GLN A 66 13.44 9.75 0.88
N SER A 67 13.61 10.24 -0.35
CA SER A 67 12.90 9.77 -1.53
C SER A 67 13.82 9.70 -2.75
N ALA A 68 13.43 8.89 -3.72
CA ALA A 68 14.12 8.76 -5.00
C ALA A 68 13.11 8.58 -6.13
N ILE A 69 13.37 9.23 -7.26
CA ILE A 69 12.62 9.06 -8.51
C ILE A 69 13.24 7.87 -9.24
N LEU A 70 12.46 6.83 -9.52
CA LEU A 70 12.91 5.66 -10.29
C LEU A 70 13.14 6.06 -11.76
N PRO A 71 14.02 5.35 -12.49
CA PRO A 71 14.28 5.64 -13.89
C PRO A 71 12.97 5.69 -14.71
N PRO A 72 12.88 6.58 -15.71
CA PRO A 72 11.72 6.61 -16.57
C PRO A 72 11.57 5.27 -17.29
N ASP A 73 10.32 4.83 -17.44
CA ASP A 73 10.01 3.63 -18.19
C ASP A 73 10.10 3.95 -19.70
N LEU A 74 10.81 3.11 -20.47
CA LEU A 74 11.17 3.39 -21.86
C LEU A 74 9.98 3.29 -22.83
N THR A 75 8.88 2.64 -22.45
CA THR A 75 7.78 2.30 -23.38
C THR A 75 6.40 2.57 -22.77
N ARG A 76 6.07 3.83 -22.49
CA ARG A 76 4.77 4.15 -21.88
C ARG A 76 3.62 4.06 -22.92
N THR A 77 2.96 2.91 -23.06
CA THR A 77 1.75 2.76 -23.90
C THR A 77 0.46 3.09 -23.13
N PHE A 78 0.39 2.82 -21.82
CA PHE A 78 -0.81 3.07 -20.99
C PHE A 78 -0.53 3.84 -19.69
N ARG A 79 -1.55 4.57 -19.18
CA ARG A 79 -1.51 5.14 -17.81
C ARG A 79 -1.58 3.99 -16.81
N ASN A 80 -0.44 3.62 -16.26
CA ASN A 80 -0.41 2.54 -15.31
C ASN A 80 -0.50 3.06 -13.86
N PHE A 81 -1.69 2.94 -13.28
CA PHE A 81 -1.95 3.21 -11.85
C PHE A 81 -1.56 2.05 -10.93
N SER A 82 -1.07 0.94 -11.50
CA SER A 82 -0.79 -0.31 -10.79
C SER A 82 0.70 -0.61 -10.77
N GLY A 83 1.30 -0.43 -9.60
CA GLY A 83 2.67 -0.85 -9.37
C GLY A 83 2.82 -1.50 -8.01
N LEU A 84 3.72 -2.47 -7.97
CA LEU A 84 3.85 -3.41 -6.86
C LEU A 84 5.26 -3.33 -6.30
N LEU A 85 5.38 -3.07 -5.00
CA LEU A 85 6.64 -3.11 -4.29
C LEU A 85 6.74 -4.42 -3.52
N GLY A 86 7.77 -5.21 -3.82
CA GLY A 86 8.13 -6.42 -3.11
C GLY A 86 9.47 -6.28 -2.40
N PHE A 87 9.64 -7.03 -1.30
CA PHE A 87 10.89 -7.12 -0.56
C PHE A 87 11.25 -8.58 -0.29
N ASP A 88 12.42 -9.01 -0.75
CA ASP A 88 13.02 -10.30 -0.37
C ASP A 88 13.76 -10.13 0.97
N PRO A 89 13.26 -10.69 2.08
CA PRO A 89 13.92 -10.56 3.38
C PRO A 89 15.23 -11.33 3.49
N ILE A 90 15.43 -12.39 2.70
CA ILE A 90 16.63 -13.21 2.75
C ILE A 90 17.75 -12.54 1.93
N GLY A 91 17.41 -12.00 0.75
CA GLY A 91 18.36 -11.32 -0.14
C GLY A 91 18.52 -9.84 0.20
N LYS A 92 17.64 -9.31 1.05
CA LYS A 92 17.55 -7.90 1.45
C LYS A 92 17.43 -6.97 0.24
N GLN A 93 16.62 -7.38 -0.72
CA GLN A 93 16.48 -6.69 -2.00
C GLN A 93 15.03 -6.31 -2.25
N PHE A 94 14.82 -5.06 -2.67
CA PHE A 94 13.53 -4.58 -3.13
C PHE A 94 13.42 -4.74 -4.63
N LYS A 95 12.21 -5.09 -5.09
CA LYS A 95 11.86 -5.08 -6.51
C LYS A 95 10.54 -4.36 -6.72
N VAL A 96 10.45 -3.63 -7.81
CA VAL A 96 9.25 -2.90 -8.23
C VAL A 96 8.75 -3.52 -9.53
N LEU A 97 7.49 -3.94 -9.56
CA LEU A 97 6.83 -4.43 -10.77
C LEU A 97 5.83 -3.39 -11.24
N VAL A 98 5.81 -3.14 -12.54
CA VAL A 98 4.95 -2.16 -13.20
C VAL A 98 4.38 -2.84 -14.43
N PHE A 99 3.05 -2.88 -14.57
CA PHE A 99 2.39 -3.27 -15.81
C PHE A 99 2.86 -2.38 -16.97
N ASN A 100 3.32 -2.98 -18.06
CA ASN A 100 3.77 -2.26 -19.24
C ASN A 100 2.70 -2.34 -20.33
N ASP A 101 2.48 -3.53 -20.87
CA ASP A 101 1.60 -3.78 -22.01
C ASP A 101 1.00 -5.19 -21.97
N ARG A 102 0.02 -5.42 -22.84
CA ARG A 102 -0.53 -6.74 -23.14
C ARG A 102 -0.27 -7.05 -24.61
N THR A 103 0.42 -8.16 -24.89
CA THR A 103 0.58 -8.68 -26.24
C THR A 103 -0.11 -10.03 -26.31
N ASP A 104 -1.11 -10.17 -27.18
CA ASP A 104 -1.98 -11.34 -27.26
C ASP A 104 -2.60 -11.70 -25.89
N ASP A 105 -2.25 -12.89 -25.38
CA ASP A 105 -2.68 -13.41 -24.07
C ASP A 105 -1.65 -13.17 -22.97
N GLU A 106 -0.49 -12.58 -23.25
CA GLU A 106 0.58 -12.40 -22.26
C GLU A 106 0.63 -10.96 -21.71
N PHE A 107 0.82 -10.85 -20.39
CA PHE A 107 1.02 -9.56 -19.74
C PHE A 107 2.50 -9.30 -19.53
N ILE A 108 2.97 -8.22 -20.13
CA ILE A 108 4.37 -7.79 -20.04
C ILE A 108 4.47 -6.82 -18.87
N TYR A 109 5.31 -7.20 -17.92
CA TYR A 109 5.66 -6.37 -16.78
C TYR A 109 7.09 -5.87 -16.92
N HIS A 110 7.32 -4.66 -16.45
CA HIS A 110 8.64 -4.18 -16.15
C HIS A 110 8.98 -4.42 -14.69
N ILE A 111 10.12 -5.02 -14.46
CA ILE A 111 10.68 -5.23 -13.14
C ILE A 111 11.97 -4.43 -12.96
N LEU A 112 12.04 -3.71 -11.85
CA LEU A 112 13.21 -2.97 -11.41
C LEU A 112 13.72 -3.56 -10.12
N THR A 113 15.02 -3.84 -10.04
CA THR A 113 15.67 -4.24 -8.80
C THR A 113 16.37 -3.01 -8.20
N LEU A 114 16.10 -2.71 -6.93
CA LEU A 114 16.66 -1.53 -6.25
C LEU A 114 17.99 -1.88 -5.55
N GLY A 115 18.84 -0.87 -5.41
CA GLY A 115 20.13 -0.98 -4.69
C GLY A 115 21.26 -1.66 -5.47
N THR A 116 21.07 -1.90 -6.77
CA THR A 116 22.12 -2.37 -7.68
C THR A 116 22.94 -1.19 -8.22
N GLU A 117 24.12 -1.47 -8.79
CA GLU A 117 24.97 -0.44 -9.42
C GLU A 117 24.32 0.13 -10.69
N ASN A 118 23.69 -0.73 -11.49
CA ASN A 118 22.93 -0.36 -12.67
C ASN A 118 21.45 -0.63 -12.39
N VAL A 119 20.69 0.43 -12.10
CA VAL A 119 19.25 0.37 -11.86
C VAL A 119 18.55 0.58 -13.21
N SER A 120 18.09 -0.51 -13.83
CA SER A 120 17.41 -0.49 -15.12
C SER A 120 16.20 -1.40 -15.13
N TRP A 121 15.14 -0.98 -15.82
CA TRP A 121 13.97 -1.81 -16.06
C TRP A 121 14.33 -2.96 -17.00
N ARG A 122 13.71 -4.11 -16.78
CA ARG A 122 13.66 -5.20 -17.76
C ARG A 122 12.30 -5.84 -17.79
N GLU A 123 12.00 -6.51 -18.89
CA GLU A 123 10.75 -7.23 -19.05
C GLU A 123 10.74 -8.54 -18.26
N ILE A 124 9.54 -8.86 -17.77
CA ILE A 124 9.18 -10.16 -17.24
C ILE A 124 7.75 -10.47 -17.70
N ILE A 125 7.56 -11.69 -18.18
CA ILE A 125 6.25 -12.15 -18.67
C ILE A 125 5.50 -12.74 -17.50
N CYS A 126 4.30 -12.21 -17.24
CA CYS A 126 3.35 -12.85 -16.35
C CYS A 126 2.51 -13.83 -17.18
N PRO A 127 2.47 -15.11 -16.82
CA PRO A 127 1.69 -16.11 -17.55
C PRO A 127 0.17 -15.97 -17.32
N LEU A 128 -0.28 -14.97 -16.55
CA LEU A 128 -1.69 -14.58 -16.52
C LEU A 128 -1.98 -13.57 -17.62
N THR A 129 -3.17 -13.71 -18.17
CA THR A 129 -3.74 -12.87 -19.22
C THR A 129 -4.51 -11.66 -18.64
N TYR A 130 -4.20 -11.18 -17.41
CA TYR A 130 -5.04 -10.19 -16.70
C TYR A 130 -4.31 -9.08 -15.93
N GLY A 131 -5.01 -7.96 -15.80
CA GLY A 131 -4.60 -6.79 -15.02
C GLY A 131 -4.85 -6.94 -13.51
N PHE A 132 -4.10 -6.19 -12.72
CA PHE A 132 -4.22 -6.19 -11.26
C PHE A 132 -5.41 -5.38 -10.77
N ARG A 133 -6.08 -5.87 -9.72
CA ARG A 133 -6.85 -5.00 -8.81
C ARG A 133 -5.89 -4.24 -7.89
N TRP A 134 -6.41 -3.21 -7.22
CA TRP A 134 -5.62 -2.31 -6.40
C TRP A 134 -5.02 -2.97 -5.14
N GLU A 135 -5.63 -4.07 -4.71
CA GLU A 135 -5.29 -4.77 -3.48
C GLU A 135 -4.07 -5.68 -3.64
N LYS A 136 -3.07 -5.42 -2.80
CA LYS A 136 -1.74 -6.02 -2.87
C LYS A 136 -1.05 -5.97 -1.52
N ILE A 137 -0.22 -6.96 -1.22
CA ILE A 137 0.59 -7.00 0.00
C ILE A 137 1.85 -7.85 -0.22
N CYS A 138 2.98 -7.45 0.39
CA CYS A 138 4.19 -8.27 0.42
C CYS A 138 4.34 -8.94 1.79
N ILE A 139 4.40 -10.26 1.81
CA ILE A 139 4.51 -11.08 3.02
C ILE A 139 5.68 -12.05 2.81
N ASN A 140 6.70 -11.98 3.66
CA ASN A 140 7.81 -12.94 3.71
C ASN A 140 8.51 -13.22 2.35
N GLY A 141 8.68 -12.20 1.51
CA GLY A 141 9.32 -12.36 0.20
C GLY A 141 8.39 -12.74 -0.95
N VAL A 142 7.10 -12.92 -0.67
CA VAL A 142 6.07 -13.16 -1.69
C VAL A 142 5.16 -11.95 -1.77
N LEU A 143 4.96 -11.45 -2.97
CA LEU A 143 3.99 -10.42 -3.26
C LEU A 143 2.67 -11.08 -3.66
N TYR A 144 1.62 -10.77 -2.93
CA TYR A 144 0.25 -11.20 -3.19
C TYR A 144 -0.56 -10.05 -3.75
N TYR A 145 -1.40 -10.32 -4.75
CA TYR A 145 -2.32 -9.35 -5.34
C TYR A 145 -3.58 -10.05 -5.88
N ILE A 146 -4.68 -9.32 -5.91
CA ILE A 146 -5.92 -9.80 -6.53
C ILE A 146 -5.83 -9.53 -8.04
N ALA A 147 -6.07 -10.57 -8.84
CA ALA A 147 -6.18 -10.49 -10.30
C ALA A 147 -7.62 -10.80 -10.71
N SER A 148 -8.18 -9.99 -11.61
CA SER A 148 -9.55 -10.13 -12.10
C SER A 148 -9.53 -10.27 -13.62
N ASP A 149 -10.26 -11.25 -14.12
CA ASP A 149 -10.60 -11.39 -15.53
C ASP A 149 -11.95 -10.69 -15.79
N PRO A 150 -12.09 -9.81 -16.79
CA PRO A 150 -13.39 -9.33 -17.23
C PRO A 150 -14.22 -10.39 -17.99
N ASP A 151 -13.60 -11.43 -18.56
CA ASP A 151 -14.22 -12.48 -19.38
C ASP A 151 -14.47 -13.81 -18.63
N GLU A 152 -13.79 -14.06 -17.50
CA GLU A 152 -14.08 -15.16 -16.55
C GLU A 152 -14.79 -14.62 -15.29
N GLU A 153 -15.68 -15.42 -14.70
CA GLU A 153 -16.40 -15.04 -13.47
C GLU A 153 -15.52 -15.10 -12.20
N ASP A 154 -14.37 -15.81 -12.24
CA ASP A 154 -13.57 -16.13 -11.05
C ASP A 154 -12.30 -15.28 -10.92
N GLU A 155 -12.21 -14.52 -9.82
CA GLU A 155 -10.99 -13.81 -9.43
C GLU A 155 -9.93 -14.76 -8.84
N LYS A 156 -8.65 -14.46 -9.09
CA LYS A 156 -7.50 -15.28 -8.66
C LYS A 156 -6.56 -14.46 -7.78
N ILE A 157 -5.79 -15.13 -6.93
CA ILE A 157 -4.71 -14.48 -6.19
C ILE A 157 -3.38 -14.78 -6.87
N GLY A 158 -2.74 -13.75 -7.40
CA GLY A 158 -1.38 -13.84 -7.91
C GLY A 158 -0.36 -13.81 -6.78
N CYS A 159 0.60 -14.72 -6.86
CA CYS A 159 1.73 -14.83 -5.96
C CYS A 159 3.00 -14.66 -6.78
N PHE A 160 3.77 -13.63 -6.49
CA PHE A 160 5.06 -13.40 -7.12
C PHE A 160 6.18 -13.56 -6.09
N ASP A 161 7.01 -14.58 -6.27
CA ASP A 161 8.22 -14.76 -5.46
C ASP A 161 9.23 -13.68 -5.83
N VAL A 162 9.50 -12.75 -4.93
CA VAL A 162 10.35 -11.58 -5.20
C VAL A 162 11.78 -12.00 -5.52
N ARG A 163 12.26 -13.08 -4.93
CA ARG A 163 13.63 -13.56 -5.12
C ARG A 163 13.77 -14.31 -6.43
N LEU A 164 12.95 -15.34 -6.61
CA LEU A 164 13.01 -16.26 -7.74
C LEU A 164 12.38 -15.66 -9.00
N GLU A 165 11.58 -14.61 -8.84
CA GLU A 165 10.80 -13.95 -9.88
C GLU A 165 9.88 -14.90 -10.62
N LYS A 166 9.20 -15.75 -9.84
CA LYS A 166 8.28 -16.74 -10.35
C LYS A 166 6.87 -16.42 -9.91
N PHE A 167 5.95 -16.59 -10.85
CA PHE A 167 4.53 -16.45 -10.61
C PHE A 167 3.90 -17.79 -10.24
N LYS A 168 2.98 -17.76 -9.29
CA LYS A 168 2.06 -18.84 -8.91
C LYS A 168 0.68 -18.24 -8.69
N PHE A 169 -0.38 -19.00 -8.95
CA PHE A 169 -1.76 -18.54 -8.79
C PHE A 169 -2.53 -19.44 -7.85
N LEU A 170 -3.31 -18.82 -6.98
CA LEU A 170 -4.25 -19.50 -6.10
C LEU A 170 -5.66 -19.23 -6.62
N TYR A 171 -6.45 -20.29 -6.70
CA TYR A 171 -7.83 -20.23 -7.15
C TYR A 171 -8.72 -20.12 -5.92
N VAL A 172 -9.49 -19.04 -5.82
CA VAL A 172 -10.33 -18.79 -4.65
C VAL A 172 -11.76 -18.52 -5.12
N SER A 173 -12.68 -19.40 -4.76
CA SER A 173 -14.12 -19.14 -4.84
C SER A 173 -14.58 -18.65 -3.46
N PRO A 174 -15.20 -17.46 -3.30
CA PRO A 174 -15.95 -16.67 -4.29
C PRO A 174 -15.27 -15.34 -4.68
N ASN A 175 -16.00 -14.52 -5.45
CA ASN A 175 -15.73 -13.11 -5.77
C ASN A 175 -15.01 -12.35 -4.63
N LEU A 176 -13.80 -11.87 -4.95
CA LEU A 176 -12.82 -11.19 -4.09
C LEU A 176 -12.95 -9.65 -4.12
N ILE A 177 -13.92 -9.08 -4.84
CA ILE A 177 -14.06 -7.61 -5.06
C ILE A 177 -14.01 -6.81 -3.76
N ASN A 178 -14.61 -7.32 -2.69
CA ASN A 178 -14.74 -6.66 -1.39
C ASN A 178 -13.75 -7.20 -0.34
N TYR A 179 -12.73 -7.96 -0.73
CA TYR A 179 -11.76 -8.53 0.19
C TYR A 179 -10.50 -7.67 0.30
N LYS A 180 -10.03 -7.51 1.53
CA LYS A 180 -8.73 -6.95 1.89
C LYS A 180 -7.72 -8.07 2.04
N LEU A 181 -6.51 -7.91 1.47
CA LEU A 181 -5.39 -8.79 1.76
C LEU A 181 -4.67 -8.32 3.02
N ILE A 182 -4.41 -9.24 3.94
CA ILE A 182 -3.71 -8.94 5.19
C ILE A 182 -2.58 -9.94 5.45
N ASN A 183 -1.57 -9.48 6.20
CA ASN A 183 -0.57 -10.34 6.79
C ASN A 183 -1.03 -10.79 8.17
N TYR A 184 -1.66 -11.95 8.27
CA TYR A 184 -2.11 -12.50 9.55
C TYR A 184 -1.05 -13.44 10.12
N LYS A 185 -0.22 -12.94 11.03
CA LYS A 185 0.85 -13.70 11.70
C LYS A 185 1.80 -14.42 10.72
N GLY A 186 2.15 -13.76 9.62
CA GLY A 186 3.05 -14.29 8.59
C GLY A 186 2.36 -15.12 7.50
N LYS A 187 1.03 -15.30 7.57
CA LYS A 187 0.22 -15.99 6.58
C LYS A 187 -0.63 -15.00 5.79
N LEU A 188 -0.97 -15.37 4.56
CA LEU A 188 -1.93 -14.62 3.76
C LEU A 188 -3.33 -14.76 4.36
N GLY A 189 -3.95 -13.63 4.68
CA GLY A 189 -5.36 -13.55 5.09
C GLY A 189 -6.19 -12.72 4.12
N LEU A 190 -7.46 -13.11 3.97
CA LEU A 190 -8.50 -12.37 3.25
C LEU A 190 -9.54 -11.92 4.27
N ILE A 191 -9.88 -10.64 4.30
CA ILE A 191 -10.98 -10.15 5.14
C ILE A 191 -12.02 -9.44 4.30
N ASN A 192 -13.26 -9.82 4.50
CA ASN A 192 -14.44 -9.07 4.07
C ASN A 192 -15.17 -8.54 5.32
N LEU A 193 -15.71 -7.33 5.22
CA LEU A 193 -16.43 -6.65 6.29
C LEU A 193 -17.81 -6.26 5.79
N ASP A 194 -18.85 -6.80 6.42
CA ASP A 194 -20.25 -6.52 6.11
C ASP A 194 -20.88 -5.70 7.25
N TYR A 195 -21.72 -4.74 6.87
CA TYR A 195 -22.40 -3.83 7.80
C TYR A 195 -23.81 -4.30 8.10
N ALA A 196 -24.31 -3.97 9.30
CA ALA A 196 -25.73 -3.98 9.56
C ALA A 196 -26.47 -2.98 8.66
N TYR A 197 -27.79 -3.15 8.50
CA TYR A 197 -28.64 -2.36 7.59
C TYR A 197 -28.58 -0.85 7.81
N ASP A 198 -28.26 -0.38 9.02
CA ASP A 198 -28.12 1.04 9.37
C ASP A 198 -26.73 1.62 9.06
N GLY A 199 -25.84 0.81 8.48
CA GLY A 199 -24.45 1.14 8.18
C GLY A 199 -23.57 1.31 9.42
N GLY A 200 -24.04 0.81 10.57
CA GLY A 200 -23.43 0.85 11.87
C GLY A 200 -22.86 -0.50 12.32
N PHE A 201 -22.65 -0.63 13.63
CA PHE A 201 -22.47 -1.91 14.30
C PHE A 201 -23.83 -2.59 14.50
N PRO A 202 -23.92 -3.94 14.52
CA PRO A 202 -22.82 -4.90 14.41
C PRO A 202 -22.17 -4.95 13.02
N LEU A 203 -20.88 -5.25 12.99
CA LEU A 203 -20.17 -5.59 11.76
C LEU A 203 -19.92 -7.10 11.73
N GLU A 204 -20.20 -7.75 10.61
CA GLU A 204 -19.72 -9.11 10.38
C GLU A 204 -18.33 -9.03 9.73
N LEU A 205 -17.34 -9.63 10.39
CA LEU A 205 -16.00 -9.77 9.86
C LEU A 205 -15.78 -11.23 9.47
N ARG A 206 -15.61 -11.48 8.17
CA ARG A 206 -15.31 -12.80 7.62
C ARG A 206 -13.83 -12.85 7.22
N MET A 207 -13.06 -13.66 7.94
CA MET A 207 -11.62 -13.82 7.71
C MET A 207 -11.32 -15.22 7.19
N ARG A 208 -10.55 -15.31 6.11
CA ARG A 208 -9.96 -16.57 5.61
C ARG A 208 -8.45 -16.50 5.74
N VAL A 209 -7.81 -17.53 6.27
CA VAL A 209 -6.35 -17.63 6.43
C VAL A 209 -5.84 -18.81 5.61
N LEU A 210 -4.83 -18.57 4.79
CA LEU A 210 -4.16 -19.61 4.00
C LEU A 210 -3.19 -20.38 4.90
N GLU A 211 -3.54 -21.63 5.20
CA GLU A 211 -2.75 -22.50 6.09
C GLU A 211 -1.63 -23.21 5.34
N ASP A 212 -1.92 -23.67 4.12
CA ASP A 212 -0.97 -24.37 3.25
C ASP A 212 -1.11 -23.85 1.82
N VAL A 213 -0.03 -23.24 1.30
CA VAL A 213 0.00 -22.62 -0.04
C VAL A 213 0.05 -23.67 -1.17
N GLU A 214 0.59 -24.85 -0.91
CA GLU A 214 0.70 -25.92 -1.92
C GLU A 214 -0.62 -26.65 -2.07
N LYS A 215 -1.28 -26.95 -0.94
CA LYS A 215 -2.58 -27.62 -0.93
C LYS A 215 -3.77 -26.66 -1.09
N GLN A 216 -3.52 -25.35 -0.99
CA GLN A 216 -4.55 -24.31 -0.98
C GLN A 216 -5.59 -24.55 0.14
N GLU A 217 -5.11 -24.94 1.32
CA GLU A 217 -5.96 -25.17 2.49
C GLU A 217 -6.25 -23.84 3.19
N TRP A 218 -7.54 -23.53 3.36
CA TRP A 218 -8.01 -22.29 3.97
C TRP A 218 -8.82 -22.57 5.24
N THR A 219 -8.54 -21.82 6.31
CA THR A 219 -9.42 -21.77 7.49
C THR A 219 -10.28 -20.52 7.43
N THR A 220 -11.60 -20.67 7.63
CA THR A 220 -12.54 -19.55 7.67
C THR A 220 -13.01 -19.27 9.09
N TYR A 221 -13.03 -17.99 9.45
CA TYR A 221 -13.53 -17.48 10.72
C TYR A 221 -14.56 -16.38 10.45
N VAL A 222 -15.62 -16.35 11.25
CA VAL A 222 -16.67 -15.32 11.18
C VAL A 222 -16.85 -14.73 12.56
N TYR A 223 -16.80 -13.41 12.66
CA TYR A 223 -16.92 -12.68 13.91
C TYR A 223 -17.99 -11.61 13.81
N THR A 224 -18.76 -11.42 14.88
CA THR A 224 -19.66 -10.28 15.02
C THR A 224 -18.99 -9.25 15.91
N LEU A 225 -18.61 -8.11 15.33
CA LEU A 225 -18.00 -7.01 16.06
C LEU A 225 -19.10 -6.10 16.61
N MET A 226 -18.96 -5.73 17.87
CA MET A 226 -19.85 -4.80 18.57
C MET A 226 -19.04 -3.65 19.13
N ALA A 227 -19.51 -2.42 18.95
CA ALA A 227 -18.97 -1.27 19.67
C ALA A 227 -19.87 -0.91 20.84
N GLU A 228 -19.28 -0.77 22.03
CA GLU A 228 -20.00 -0.39 23.25
C GLU A 228 -20.52 1.06 23.18
N ASN A 229 -19.84 1.91 22.41
CA ASN A 229 -20.18 3.33 22.28
C ASN A 229 -21.08 3.58 21.06
N LYS A 230 -22.38 3.76 21.31
CA LYS A 230 -23.39 4.11 20.30
C LYS A 230 -23.13 5.45 19.59
N ALA A 231 -22.27 6.32 20.13
CA ALA A 231 -21.91 7.60 19.50
C ALA A 231 -20.97 7.42 18.29
N VAL A 232 -20.38 6.23 18.10
CA VAL A 232 -19.48 5.98 16.98
C VAL A 232 -20.28 5.62 15.73
N MET A 233 -20.81 6.64 15.06
CA MET A 233 -21.49 6.50 13.77
C MET A 233 -20.47 6.12 12.69
N VAL A 234 -20.52 4.87 12.23
CA VAL A 234 -19.57 4.33 11.25
C VAL A 234 -20.07 4.36 9.80
N ASN A 235 -21.33 4.69 9.52
CA ASN A 235 -21.91 5.04 8.20
C ASN A 235 -21.25 4.36 6.97
N ASN A 236 -21.04 3.05 7.01
CA ASN A 236 -20.39 2.29 5.94
C ASN A 236 -18.96 2.75 5.55
N ASN A 237 -18.23 3.41 6.46
CA ASN A 237 -16.94 4.05 6.17
C ASN A 237 -15.76 3.50 6.99
N LEU A 238 -15.89 2.30 7.57
CA LEU A 238 -14.76 1.53 8.09
C LEU A 238 -14.17 0.62 7.01
N SER A 239 -12.86 0.57 6.97
CA SER A 239 -12.12 -0.37 6.12
C SER A 239 -11.12 -1.16 6.96
N VAL A 240 -10.89 -2.41 6.57
CA VAL A 240 -9.79 -3.20 7.11
C VAL A 240 -8.48 -2.61 6.59
N VAL A 241 -7.58 -2.22 7.48
CA VAL A 241 -6.29 -1.64 7.08
C VAL A 241 -5.15 -2.67 7.12
N GLY A 242 -5.29 -3.71 7.93
CA GLY A 242 -4.28 -4.76 8.08
C GLY A 242 -4.44 -5.52 9.39
N ALA A 243 -3.42 -6.31 9.72
CA ALA A 243 -3.30 -6.99 11.00
C ALA A 243 -1.94 -6.67 11.63
N THR A 244 -1.91 -6.60 12.95
CA THR A 244 -0.67 -6.41 13.72
C THR A 244 0.11 -7.72 13.85
N ALA A 245 1.36 -7.64 14.29
CA ALA A 245 2.22 -8.80 14.50
C ALA A 245 1.66 -9.75 15.57
N SER A 246 0.87 -9.22 16.51
CA SER A 246 0.14 -10.01 17.51
C SER A 246 -1.15 -10.66 16.97
N GLY A 247 -1.55 -10.35 15.74
CA GLY A 247 -2.79 -10.83 15.12
C GLY A 247 -4.03 -10.01 15.45
N GLU A 248 -3.89 -8.76 15.91
CA GLU A 248 -5.06 -7.88 16.04
C GLU A 248 -5.43 -7.31 14.67
N ILE A 249 -6.68 -7.43 14.26
CA ILE A 249 -7.19 -6.83 13.02
C ILE A 249 -7.47 -5.35 13.26
N VAL A 250 -6.95 -4.49 12.39
CA VAL A 250 -7.10 -3.05 12.52
C VAL A 250 -8.13 -2.55 11.51
N LEU A 251 -9.10 -1.77 11.99
CA LEU A 251 -10.13 -1.13 11.17
C LEU A 251 -10.04 0.40 11.37
N ALA A 252 -10.16 1.16 10.28
CA ALA A 252 -10.13 2.62 10.36
C ALA A 252 -10.92 3.26 9.21
N LYS A 253 -11.27 4.54 9.39
CA LYS A 253 -11.80 5.39 8.30
C LYS A 253 -10.64 5.90 7.45
N ASP A 254 -10.88 6.12 6.17
CA ASP A 254 -9.87 6.59 5.22
C ASP A 254 -9.67 8.13 5.23
N ASN A 255 -10.41 8.86 6.08
CA ASN A 255 -10.39 10.31 6.13
C ASN A 255 -10.05 10.83 7.55
N ALA A 256 -9.04 11.71 7.64
CA ALA A 256 -8.59 12.34 8.89
C ALA A 256 -8.98 13.82 9.03
N TYR A 257 -10.01 14.29 8.33
CA TYR A 257 -10.50 15.67 8.46
C TYR A 257 -10.96 15.96 9.89
N LYS A 258 -11.90 15.17 10.42
CA LYS A 258 -12.41 15.27 11.80
C LYS A 258 -11.74 14.22 12.70
N PRO A 259 -11.84 14.33 14.03
CA PRO A 259 -11.51 13.22 14.92
C PRO A 259 -12.19 11.93 14.47
N PHE A 260 -11.43 10.84 14.47
CA PHE A 260 -11.89 9.54 13.98
C PHE A 260 -11.36 8.41 14.87
N TYR A 261 -12.02 7.25 14.81
CA TYR A 261 -11.62 6.09 15.60
C TYR A 261 -10.83 5.09 14.75
N VAL A 262 -9.77 4.56 15.35
CA VAL A 262 -9.11 3.33 14.90
C VAL A 262 -9.50 2.22 15.85
N PHE A 263 -10.00 1.13 15.30
CA PHE A 263 -10.39 -0.06 16.03
C PHE A 263 -9.34 -1.14 15.92
N TYR A 264 -9.12 -1.85 17.02
CA TYR A 264 -8.31 -3.06 17.06
C TYR A 264 -9.19 -4.20 17.56
N PHE A 265 -9.41 -5.17 16.71
CA PHE A 265 -10.13 -6.39 17.03
C PHE A 265 -9.13 -7.51 17.35
N ASN A 266 -9.31 -8.19 18.46
CA ASN A 266 -8.54 -9.38 18.81
C ASN A 266 -9.39 -10.63 18.53
N PRO A 267 -9.07 -11.44 17.50
CA PRO A 267 -9.85 -12.63 17.16
C PRO A 267 -9.81 -13.74 18.23
N GLU A 268 -8.74 -13.83 19.02
CA GLU A 268 -8.59 -14.88 20.06
C GLU A 268 -9.45 -14.60 21.29
N ARG A 269 -9.54 -13.33 21.68
CA ARG A 269 -10.32 -12.88 22.84
C ARG A 269 -11.73 -12.44 22.45
N ASN A 270 -11.99 -12.30 21.15
CA ASN A 270 -13.20 -11.71 20.59
C ASN A 270 -13.53 -10.33 21.19
N THR A 271 -12.51 -9.49 21.33
CA THR A 271 -12.64 -8.15 21.93
C THR A 271 -12.34 -7.06 20.91
N LEU A 272 -13.18 -6.02 20.87
CA LEU A 272 -12.97 -4.83 20.07
C LEU A 272 -12.58 -3.66 20.97
N ARG A 273 -11.40 -3.06 20.75
CA ARG A 273 -11.01 -1.79 21.37
C ARG A 273 -11.00 -0.68 20.33
N SER A 274 -11.25 0.56 20.75
CA SER A 274 -11.13 1.73 19.89
C SER A 274 -10.20 2.76 20.51
N VAL A 275 -9.54 3.55 19.65
CA VAL A 275 -8.72 4.70 20.02
C VAL A 275 -9.13 5.85 19.15
N GLU A 276 -9.42 7.00 19.76
CA GLU A 276 -9.68 8.23 19.03
C GLU A 276 -8.37 8.87 18.57
N ILE A 277 -8.31 9.26 17.32
CA ILE A 277 -7.23 10.05 16.73
C ILE A 277 -7.79 11.42 16.40
N GLN A 278 -7.09 12.45 16.87
CA GLN A 278 -7.41 13.83 16.52
C GLN A 278 -7.16 14.06 15.03
N GLY A 279 -8.13 14.66 14.35
CA GLY A 279 -8.05 15.01 12.94
C GLY A 279 -7.01 16.08 12.63
N VAL A 280 -6.85 16.42 11.35
CA VAL A 280 -5.80 17.34 10.89
C VAL A 280 -6.25 18.81 10.88
N ARG A 281 -7.57 19.10 10.89
CA ARG A 281 -8.14 20.46 10.87
C ARG A 281 -9.51 20.53 11.55
N GLU A 282 -9.84 21.66 12.18
CA GLU A 282 -11.19 21.92 12.72
C GLU A 282 -12.00 22.97 11.94
N GLU A 283 -11.40 23.84 11.11
CA GLU A 283 -12.06 25.13 10.78
C GLU A 283 -12.36 25.46 9.31
N GLU A 284 -11.94 24.69 8.31
CA GLU A 284 -12.31 25.04 6.91
C GLU A 284 -12.72 23.79 6.13
N GLU A 285 -14.03 23.70 5.86
CA GLU A 285 -14.56 22.98 4.72
C GLU A 285 -13.91 23.57 3.45
N TRP A 286 -13.90 22.84 2.33
CA TRP A 286 -13.39 23.24 1.00
C TRP A 286 -12.01 22.67 0.60
N PHE A 287 -12.10 21.72 -0.33
CA PHE A 287 -11.11 21.23 -1.31
C PHE A 287 -9.84 20.49 -0.82
N GLY A 288 -9.96 19.59 0.14
CA GLY A 288 -8.89 18.63 0.46
C GLY A 288 -9.39 17.20 0.59
N ASP A 289 -8.89 16.30 -0.27
CA ASP A 289 -9.04 14.86 -0.09
C ASP A 289 -8.05 14.44 1.02
N HIS A 290 -8.52 14.43 2.28
CA HIS A 290 -7.71 14.12 3.46
C HIS A 290 -7.52 12.61 3.64
N ARG A 291 -7.15 11.91 2.57
CA ARG A 291 -6.92 10.46 2.61
C ARG A 291 -5.81 10.11 3.57
N VAL A 292 -6.05 9.06 4.33
CA VAL A 292 -5.06 8.45 5.22
C VAL A 292 -4.67 7.10 4.66
N TYR A 293 -3.36 6.91 4.49
CA TYR A 293 -2.79 5.60 4.24
C TYR A 293 -2.32 5.00 5.55
N TYR A 294 -2.77 3.78 5.84
CA TYR A 294 -2.41 3.05 7.04
C TYR A 294 -1.40 1.97 6.67
N PHE A 295 -0.29 1.93 7.40
CA PHE A 295 0.71 0.85 7.31
C PHE A 295 0.85 0.24 8.70
N VAL A 296 0.25 -0.93 8.87
CA VAL A 296 0.35 -1.70 10.13
C VAL A 296 1.73 -2.32 10.22
N ASP A 297 2.27 -2.41 11.44
CA ASP A 297 3.62 -2.94 11.72
C ASP A 297 4.73 -2.31 10.89
N HIS A 298 4.71 -0.98 10.75
CA HIS A 298 5.79 -0.25 10.11
C HIS A 298 7.15 -0.60 10.75
N VAL A 299 8.08 -1.07 9.93
CA VAL A 299 9.45 -1.37 10.34
C VAL A 299 10.34 -0.22 9.91
N GLU A 300 11.09 0.35 10.85
CA GLU A 300 12.04 1.40 10.53
C GLU A 300 13.21 0.83 9.74
N ASN A 301 13.34 1.27 8.49
CA ASN A 301 14.53 1.05 7.71
C ASN A 301 15.36 2.33 7.76
N LEU A 302 16.57 2.29 8.34
CA LEU A 302 17.45 3.46 8.41
C LEU A 302 18.39 3.58 7.20
N ARG A 303 18.36 2.60 6.30
CA ARG A 303 19.15 2.61 5.06
C ARG A 303 18.24 2.91 3.89
N PHE A 304 18.68 3.81 3.01
CA PHE A 304 17.96 4.17 1.78
C PHE A 304 18.86 3.96 0.57
N ASP A 305 19.32 2.73 0.41
CA ASP A 305 20.19 2.31 -0.70
C ASP A 305 19.34 1.93 -1.91
N VAL A 306 18.54 2.86 -2.42
CA VAL A 306 17.64 2.63 -3.57
C VAL A 306 18.39 2.74 -4.90
N MET A 307 19.34 3.68 -4.98
CA MET A 307 20.24 3.86 -6.12
C MET A 307 21.64 4.08 -5.59
N LYS A 308 22.61 3.29 -6.06
CA LYS A 308 24.02 3.65 -5.86
C LYS A 308 24.34 4.77 -6.84
N THR A 309 24.63 5.97 -6.33
CA THR A 309 25.14 7.05 -7.16
C THR A 309 26.49 6.65 -7.73
N THR A 310 26.58 6.45 -9.06
CA THR A 310 27.85 6.54 -9.77
C THR A 310 28.31 8.00 -9.66
N SER A 311 29.29 8.26 -8.80
CA SER A 311 29.92 9.56 -8.66
C SER A 311 30.60 9.96 -9.97
N ALA A 312 30.08 10.97 -10.65
CA ALA A 312 30.87 11.83 -11.50
C ALA A 312 30.61 13.27 -11.04
N ALA A 313 31.36 13.69 -10.02
CA ALA A 313 31.40 15.08 -9.61
C ALA A 313 32.17 15.86 -10.68
N THR A 314 31.46 16.59 -11.53
CA THR A 314 32.05 17.70 -12.28
C THR A 314 31.54 18.98 -11.64
N SER A 315 32.37 19.57 -10.79
CA SER A 315 32.15 20.92 -10.25
C SER A 315 32.22 21.91 -11.40
N LEU A 316 31.11 22.59 -11.71
CA LEU A 316 31.14 23.85 -12.43
C LEU A 316 30.88 24.95 -11.39
N GLY A 317 31.94 25.69 -11.06
CA GLY A 317 31.83 26.90 -10.27
C GLY A 317 31.05 27.98 -11.03
N PRO A 318 30.52 28.99 -10.33
CA PRO A 318 29.75 30.06 -10.95
C PRO A 318 30.65 30.94 -11.83
N PRO A 319 30.19 31.37 -13.02
CA PRO A 319 30.90 32.36 -13.83
C PRO A 319 30.85 33.74 -13.16
N GLU A 320 31.91 34.53 -13.38
CA GLU A 320 32.19 35.87 -12.84
C GLU A 320 31.09 36.92 -13.08
#